data_AF-A0A3T1B1P5-F1
#
_entry.id   AF-A0A3T1B1P5-F1
#
_cell.length_a   1.000
_cell.length_b   1.000
_cell.length_c   1.000
_cell.angle_alpha   90.00
_cell.angle_beta   90.00
_cell.angle_gamma   90.00
#
_symmetry.space_group_name_H-M   'P 1'
#
loop_
_entity.id
_entity.type
_entity.pdbx_description
1 polymer ?
#
loop_
_entity_poly.entity_id
_entity_poly.type
_entity_poly.pdbx_seq_one_letter_code
_entity_poly.pdbx_strand_id
1 'polypeptide(L)' 'MIDEALVAYNAGRVDGAAGHRDPQVAEDPEFGADYRIGLLDGRIAAFHLMTEIRRVLGAEGSLFDEGES' A
#
# COMPACT_ATOMS: atom_id res chain seq x y z
N MET A 1 -14.47 -3.81 -19.95
CA MET A 1 -13.82 -2.55 -19.57
C MET A 1 -13.83 -2.28 -18.05
N ILE A 2 -14.99 -2.33 -17.35
CA ILE A 2 -15.02 -2.15 -15.88
C ILE A 2 -14.36 -3.32 -15.14
N ASP A 3 -14.49 -4.53 -15.67
CA ASP A 3 -13.97 -5.75 -15.04
C ASP A 3 -12.43 -5.74 -15.01
N GLU A 4 -11.79 -5.35 -16.12
CA GLU A 4 -10.34 -5.29 -16.28
C GLU A 4 -9.72 -4.17 -15.43
N ALA A 5 -10.37 -3.00 -15.35
CA ALA A 5 -9.96 -1.92 -14.45
C ALA A 5 -10.04 -2.35 -12.98
N LEU A 6 -11.11 -3.08 -12.59
CA LEU A 6 -11.26 -3.62 -11.25
C LEU A 6 -10.21 -4.71 -10.94
N VAL A 7 -9.86 -5.54 -11.93
CA VAL A 7 -8.76 -6.52 -11.80
C VAL A 7 -7.43 -5.82 -11.58
N ALA A 8 -7.11 -4.79 -12.39
CA ALA A 8 -5.89 -4.02 -12.24
C ALA A 8 -5.80 -3.32 -10.86
N TYR A 9 -6.90 -2.71 -10.41
CA TYR A 9 -7.02 -2.15 -9.07
C TYR A 9 -6.74 -3.21 -7.99
N ASN A 10 -7.38 -4.38 -8.09
CA ASN A 10 -7.20 -5.44 -7.10
C ASN A 10 -5.78 -5.99 -7.06
N ALA A 11 -5.14 -6.16 -8.23
CA ALA A 11 -3.74 -6.54 -8.32
C ALA A 11 -2.85 -5.51 -7.61
N GLY A 12 -3.05 -4.23 -7.90
CA GLY A 12 -2.36 -3.13 -7.23
C GLY A 12 -2.56 -3.18 -5.72
N ARG A 13 -3.79 -3.37 -5.25
CA ARG A 13 -4.10 -3.44 -3.81
C ARG A 13 -3.38 -4.57 -3.08
N VAL A 14 -3.27 -5.73 -3.71
CA VAL A 14 -2.52 -6.88 -3.16
C VAL A 14 -1.03 -6.58 -3.11
N ASP A 15 -0.46 -6.07 -4.20
CA ASP A 15 0.96 -5.72 -4.28
C ASP A 15 1.32 -4.63 -3.27
N GLY A 16 0.46 -3.61 -3.13
CA GLY A 16 0.63 -2.50 -2.21
C GLY A 16 0.68 -2.96 -0.76
N ALA A 17 -0.22 -3.88 -0.38
CA ALA A 17 -0.22 -4.48 0.94
C ALA A 17 1.03 -5.35 1.20
N ALA A 18 1.59 -5.96 0.15
CA ALA A 18 2.84 -6.72 0.21
C ALA A 18 4.11 -5.85 0.14
N GLY A 19 3.98 -4.54 -0.08
CA GLY A 19 5.12 -3.64 -0.32
C GLY A 19 5.82 -3.86 -1.67
N HIS A 20 5.21 -4.63 -2.58
CA HIS A 20 5.70 -4.88 -3.91
C HIS A 20 5.12 -3.86 -4.91
N ARG A 21 5.82 -3.57 -6.00
CA ARG A 21 5.30 -2.81 -7.14
C ARG A 21 5.74 -3.51 -8.41
N ASP A 22 4.79 -3.92 -9.24
CA ASP A 22 5.04 -4.37 -10.60
C ASP A 22 5.22 -3.15 -11.52
N PRO A 23 6.42 -2.90 -12.07
CA PRO A 23 6.66 -1.77 -12.94
C PRO A 23 5.96 -1.91 -14.30
N GLN A 24 5.77 -3.13 -14.80
CA GLN A 24 5.16 -3.36 -16.11
C GLN A 24 3.68 -2.98 -16.08
N VAL A 25 2.95 -3.45 -15.08
CA VAL A 25 1.52 -3.11 -14.91
C VAL A 25 1.36 -1.64 -14.56
N ALA A 26 2.26 -1.08 -13.73
CA ALA A 26 2.18 0.32 -13.32
C ALA A 26 2.47 1.32 -14.46
N GLU A 27 3.14 0.90 -15.54
CA GLU A 27 3.45 1.71 -16.72
C GLU A 27 2.49 1.44 -17.88
N ASP A 28 1.57 0.47 -17.73
CA ASP A 28 0.56 0.18 -18.71
C ASP A 28 -0.32 1.42 -18.99
N PRO A 29 -0.49 1.83 -20.26
CA PRO A 29 -1.20 3.05 -20.61
C PRO A 29 -2.72 2.96 -20.42
N GLU A 30 -3.27 1.74 -20.39
CA GLU A 30 -4.71 1.50 -20.27
C GLU A 30 -5.12 1.28 -18.81
N PHE A 31 -4.35 0.48 -18.06
CA PHE A 31 -4.73 0.02 -16.71
C PHE A 31 -3.78 0.48 -15.60
N GLY A 32 -2.65 1.11 -15.94
CA GLY A 32 -1.65 1.51 -14.95
C GLY A 32 -2.16 2.55 -13.96
N ALA A 33 -3.18 3.33 -14.31
CA ALA A 33 -3.85 4.24 -13.38
C ALA A 33 -4.60 3.46 -12.27
N ASP A 34 -5.44 2.50 -12.64
CA ASP A 34 -6.22 1.70 -11.68
C ASP A 34 -5.32 0.88 -10.76
N TYR A 35 -4.27 0.26 -11.33
CA TYR A 35 -3.25 -0.44 -10.56
C TYR A 35 -2.57 0.46 -9.53
N ARG A 36 -2.13 1.67 -9.91
CA ARG A 36 -1.45 2.58 -8.98
C ARG A 36 -2.36 3.09 -7.86
N ILE A 37 -3.66 3.25 -8.13
CA ILE A 37 -4.65 3.58 -7.09
C ILE A 37 -4.75 2.44 -6.09
N GLY A 38 -4.95 1.20 -6.58
CA GLY A 38 -4.97 0.02 -5.71
C GLY A 38 -3.68 -0.11 -4.90
N LEU A 39 -2.52 0.10 -5.53
CA LEU A 39 -1.20 0.06 -4.89
C LEU A 39 -1.10 1.01 -3.69
N LEU A 40 -1.59 2.24 -3.85
CA LEU A 40 -1.61 3.22 -2.76
C LEU A 40 -2.54 2.78 -1.62
N ASP A 41 -3.76 2.34 -1.95
CA ASP A 41 -4.74 1.87 -0.96
C ASP A 41 -4.19 0.67 -0.16
N GLY A 42 -3.54 -0.28 -0.83
CA GLY A 42 -2.90 -1.42 -0.20
C GLY A 42 -1.82 -1.02 0.81
N ARG A 43 -0.99 -0.03 0.46
CA ARG A 43 0.05 0.51 1.36
C ARG A 43 -0.53 1.22 2.58
N ILE A 44 -1.59 2.01 2.38
CA ILE A 44 -2.29 2.69 3.47
C ILE A 44 -2.91 1.66 4.43
N ALA A 45 -3.55 0.62 3.89
CA ALA A 45 -4.13 -0.46 4.69
C ALA A 45 -3.06 -1.20 5.51
N ALA A 46 -1.93 -1.55 4.90
CA ALA A 46 -0.80 -2.17 5.60
C ALA A 46 -0.23 -1.26 6.69
N PHE A 47 -0.10 0.04 6.41
CA PHE A 47 0.36 1.03 7.40
C PHE A 47 -0.56 1.10 8.63
N HIS A 48 -1.88 1.18 8.42
CA HIS A 48 -2.84 1.20 9.52
C HIS A 48 -2.79 -0.11 10.33
N LEU A 49 -2.70 -1.26 9.67
CA LEU A 49 -2.54 -2.55 10.37
C LEU A 49 -1.28 -2.56 11.25
N MET A 50 -0.14 -2.12 10.71
CA MET A 50 1.10 -2.07 11.47
C MET A 50 1.03 -1.09 12.65
N THR A 51 0.34 0.04 12.46
CA THR A 51 0.11 1.03 13.52
C THR A 51 -0.71 0.41 14.66
N GLU A 52 -1.80 -0.29 14.34
CA GLU A 52 -2.62 -0.96 15.35
C GLU A 52 -1.88 -2.11 16.05
N ILE A 53 -1.08 -2.90 15.32
CA ILE A 53 -0.23 -3.94 15.92
C ILE A 53 0.75 -3.32 16.93
N ARG A 54 1.42 -2.22 16.57
CA ARG A 54 2.35 -1.53 17.48
C ARG A 54 1.65 -1.02 18.73
N ARG A 55 0.46 -0.44 18.56
CA ARG A 55 -0.38 0.02 19.67
C ARG A 55 -0.75 -1.11 20.62
N VAL A 56 -1.18 -2.26 20.09
CA VAL A 56 -1.51 -3.45 20.91
C VAL A 56 -0.29 -3.98 21.67
N LEU A 57 0.90 -3.90 21.07
CA LEU A 57 2.15 -4.32 21.69
C LEU A 57 2.73 -3.29 22.67
N GLY A 58 2.10 -2.13 22.86
CA GLY A 58 2.60 -1.04 23.70
C GLY A 58 3.90 -0.41 23.17
N ALA A 59 4.19 -0.58 21.88
CA ALA A 59 5.30 0.08 21.20
C ALA A 59 4.88 1.53 20.88
N GLU A 60 4.92 2.39 21.89
CA GLU A 60 4.67 3.82 21.77
C GLU A 60 5.99 4.54 21.46
N GLY A 61 6.05 5.21 20.30
CA GLY A 61 7.20 5.99 19.85
C GLY A 61 7.09 6.35 18.37
N SER A 62 7.46 7.59 18.01
CA SER A 62 7.59 7.99 16.61
C SER A 62 8.93 7.48 16.08
N LEU A 63 8.98 6.93 14.86
CA LEU A 63 10.23 6.63 14.14
C LEU A 63 11.09 7.90 13.91
N PHE A 64 10.50 9.08 14.10
CA PHE A 64 11.15 10.38 14.00
C PHE A 64 11.48 11.00 15.37
N ASP A 65 11.24 10.27 16.47
CA ASP A 65 11.68 10.68 17.81
C ASP A 65 13.12 10.20 18.00
N GLU A 66 14.05 10.82 17.27
CA GLU A 66 15.47 10.69 17.61
C GLU A 66 15.69 11.47 18.89
N GLY A 67 15.76 10.75 20.01
CA GLY A 67 15.94 11.31 21.34
C GLY A 67 17.13 12.26 21.39
N GLU A 68 16.85 13.53 21.65
CA GLU A 68 17.82 14.43 22.25
C GLU A 68 18.04 13.95 23.71
N SER A 69 19.20 13.33 23.94
CA SER A 69 19.75 13.08 25.29
C SER A 69 20.51 14.29 25.80
#